data_AF-A0A1A3CP07-F1
#
_entry.id   AF-A0A1A3CP07-F1
#
_cell.length_a   1.000
_cell.length_b   1.000
_cell.length_c   1.000
_cell.angle_alpha   90.00
_cell.angle_beta   90.00
_cell.angle_gamma   90.00
#
_symmetry.space_group_name_H-M   'P 1'
#
loop_
_entity.id
_entity.type
_entity.pdbx_description
1 polymer ?
#
loop_
_entity_poly.entity_id
_entity_poly.type
_entity_poly.pdbx_seq_one_letter_code
_entity_poly.pdbx_strand_id
1 'polypeptide(L)'
;MTEVTGNDRIDDVTPGDVIGVDRGAGEQPYKVVFKDFTDGRYLVTLEGAGETFQLDLAPGTRVKRSLAAKWESGQSPTPHSDG
;
A
#
# COMPACT_ATOMS: atom_id res chain seq x y z
N MET A 1 -3.36 -14.90 15.78
CA MET A 1 -3.25 -14.70 14.33
C MET A 1 -4.38 -13.77 13.94
N THR A 2 -4.10 -12.47 13.86
CA THR A 2 -5.13 -11.47 13.55
C THR A 2 -5.32 -11.47 12.05
N GLU A 3 -6.42 -12.06 11.62
CA GLU A 3 -6.93 -12.07 10.26
C GLU A 3 -6.92 -10.63 9.71
N VAL A 4 -6.11 -10.36 8.68
CA VAL A 4 -6.10 -9.07 7.98
C VAL A 4 -7.32 -9.04 7.06
N THR A 5 -8.49 -8.79 7.64
CA THR A 5 -9.73 -8.49 6.91
C THR A 5 -9.95 -6.98 6.88
N GLY A 6 -9.00 -6.24 6.30
CA GLY A 6 -9.13 -4.80 6.10
C GLY A 6 -9.48 -4.44 4.66
N ASN A 7 -10.72 -4.66 4.25
CA ASN A 7 -11.27 -3.95 3.07
C ASN A 7 -11.52 -2.50 3.49
N ASP A 8 -10.44 -1.76 3.70
CA ASP A 8 -10.49 -0.38 4.11
C ASP A 8 -10.89 0.52 2.95
N ARG A 9 -11.48 1.66 3.29
CA ARG A 9 -11.82 2.65 2.28
C ARG A 9 -10.57 3.45 1.93
N ILE A 10 -10.48 3.89 0.68
CA ILE A 10 -9.43 4.82 0.25
C ILE A 10 -9.41 6.12 1.08
N ASP A 11 -10.53 6.44 1.71
CA ASP A 11 -10.67 7.49 2.71
C ASP A 11 -9.71 7.33 3.90
N ASP A 12 -9.51 6.11 4.43
CA ASP A 12 -8.64 5.81 5.58
C ASP A 12 -7.15 5.69 5.21
N VAL A 13 -6.85 5.43 3.94
CA VAL A 13 -5.48 5.20 3.45
C VAL A 13 -4.63 6.44 3.58
N THR A 14 -3.44 6.36 4.17
CA THR A 14 -2.51 7.50 4.27
C THR A 14 -1.26 7.31 3.42
N PRO A 15 -0.55 8.39 3.06
CA PRO A 15 0.81 8.28 2.55
C PRO A 15 1.68 7.46 3.52
N GLY A 16 2.44 6.51 2.99
CA GLY A 16 3.22 5.52 3.74
C GLY A 16 2.54 4.15 3.83
N ASP A 17 1.24 4.06 3.59
CA ASP A 17 0.51 2.80 3.65
C ASP A 17 0.68 1.96 2.37
N VAL A 18 0.45 0.65 2.46
CA VAL A 18 0.57 -0.27 1.32
C VAL A 18 -0.79 -0.83 0.99
N ILE A 19 -1.26 -0.57 -0.22
CA ILE A 19 -2.55 -1.05 -0.71
C ILE A 19 -2.37 -2.04 -1.85
N GLY A 20 -3.21 -3.08 -1.89
CA GLY A 20 -3.31 -4.00 -3.01
C GLY A 20 -4.11 -3.35 -4.14
N VAL A 21 -3.50 -3.20 -5.31
CA VAL A 21 -4.16 -2.69 -6.52
C VAL A 21 -4.10 -3.77 -7.60
N ASP A 22 -5.25 -4.15 -8.12
CA ASP A 22 -5.34 -4.96 -9.33
C ASP A 22 -5.38 -4.04 -10.56
N ARG A 23 -4.35 -4.14 -11.41
CA ARG A 23 -4.28 -3.43 -12.70
C ARG A 23 -4.43 -4.37 -13.90
N GLY A 24 -5.09 -5.52 -13.71
CA GLY A 24 -5.29 -6.55 -14.74
C GLY A 24 -4.19 -7.62 -14.81
N ALA A 25 -3.13 -7.50 -14.01
CA ALA A 25 -2.10 -8.53 -13.85
C ALA A 25 -2.21 -9.30 -12.52
N GLY A 26 -3.30 -9.07 -11.77
CA GLY A 26 -3.47 -9.52 -10.39
C GLY A 26 -3.24 -8.40 -9.38
N GLU A 27 -3.78 -8.60 -8.18
CA GLU A 27 -3.62 -7.71 -7.04
C GLU A 27 -2.16 -7.65 -6.59
N GLN A 28 -1.53 -6.48 -6.77
CA GLN A 28 -0.15 -6.23 -6.37
C GLN A 28 -0.07 -5.18 -5.25
N PRO A 29 0.85 -5.34 -4.30
CA PRO A 29 1.06 -4.36 -3.24
C PRO A 29 1.80 -3.14 -3.78
N TYR A 30 1.26 -1.95 -3.53
CA TYR A 30 1.87 -0.67 -3.85
C TYR A 30 1.86 0.26 -2.65
N LYS A 31 2.96 0.98 -2.47
CA LYS A 31 3.10 1.97 -1.40
C LYS A 31 2.50 3.29 -1.84
N VAL A 32 1.64 3.85 -1.03
CA VAL A 32 1.10 5.20 -1.23
C VAL A 32 2.20 6.18 -0.87
N VAL A 33 2.66 6.96 -1.84
CA VAL A 33 3.66 8.03 -1.61
C VAL A 33 3.00 9.40 -1.54
N PHE A 34 1.83 9.54 -2.17
CA PHE A 34 1.07 10.78 -2.16
C PHE A 34 -0.43 10.46 -2.24
N LYS A 35 -1.25 11.24 -1.53
CA LYS A 35 -2.71 11.18 -1.61
C LYS A 35 -3.24 12.60 -1.53
N ASP A 36 -4.08 12.97 -2.47
CA ASP A 36 -4.79 14.25 -2.50
C ASP A 36 -6.26 14.03 -2.82
N PHE A 37 -7.14 14.91 -2.33
CA PHE A 37 -8.57 14.87 -2.66
C PHE A 37 -8.92 16.11 -3.49
N THR A 38 -9.10 15.90 -4.79
CA THR A 38 -9.35 16.95 -5.76
C THR A 38 -10.55 16.58 -6.63
N ASP A 39 -11.38 17.56 -6.98
CA ASP A 39 -12.54 17.34 -7.87
C ASP A 39 -13.48 16.21 -7.39
N GLY A 40 -13.62 16.03 -6.07
CA GLY A 40 -14.47 14.98 -5.50
C GLY A 40 -13.90 13.56 -5.60
N ARG A 41 -12.64 13.39 -6.00
CA ARG A 41 -11.94 12.09 -6.13
C ARG A 41 -10.61 12.10 -5.39
N TYR A 42 -10.16 10.91 -4.97
CA TYR A 42 -8.84 10.73 -4.41
C TYR A 42 -7.83 10.47 -5.52
N LEU A 43 -6.85 11.36 -5.63
CA LEU A 43 -5.68 11.20 -6.47
C LEU A 43 -4.56 10.57 -5.64
N VAL A 44 -4.28 9.30 -5.90
CA VAL A 44 -3.34 8.51 -5.10
C VAL A 44 -2.13 8.16 -5.96
N THR A 45 -0.95 8.63 -5.56
CA THR A 45 0.32 8.23 -6.17
C THR A 45 0.87 7.02 -5.44
N LEU A 46 1.12 5.98 -6.20
CA LEU A 46 1.53 4.67 -5.76
C LEU A 46 2.92 4.37 -6.34
N GLU A 47 3.79 3.79 -5.51
CA GLU A 47 5.13 3.34 -5.86
C GLU A 47 5.20 1.82 -5.66
N GLY A 48 5.70 1.10 -6.66
CA GLY A 48 5.99 -0.32 -6.56
C GLY A 48 6.63 -0.87 -7.81
N ALA A 49 7.31 -2.03 -7.70
CA ALA A 49 8.02 -2.68 -8.81
C ALA A 49 9.04 -1.77 -9.55
N GLY A 50 9.56 -0.72 -8.89
CA GLY A 50 10.51 0.22 -9.47
C GLY A 50 9.88 1.38 -10.26
N GLU A 51 8.55 1.51 -10.26
CA GLU A 51 7.83 2.59 -10.92
C GLU A 51 6.86 3.31 -9.98
N THR A 52 6.56 4.56 -10.32
CA THR A 52 5.52 5.38 -9.67
C THR A 52 4.42 5.71 -10.65
N PHE A 53 3.17 5.57 -10.23
CA PHE A 53 2.00 5.89 -11.05
C PHE A 53 0.92 6.53 -10.19
N GLN A 54 0.03 7.29 -10.82
CA GLN A 54 -1.14 7.88 -10.17
C GLN A 54 -2.41 7.11 -10.52
N LEU A 55 -3.29 7.00 -9.55
CA LEU A 55 -4.58 6.35 -9.67
C LEU A 55 -5.67 7.28 -9.15
N ASP A 56 -6.71 7.50 -9.96
CA ASP A 56 -7.92 8.18 -9.49
C ASP A 56 -8.86 7.15 -8.86
N LEU A 57 -9.26 7.40 -7.63
CA LEU A 57 -10.14 6.52 -6.87
C LEU A 57 -11.34 7.31 -6.38
N ALA A 58 -12.52 6.78 -6.65
CA ALA A 58 -13.74 7.35 -6.10
C ALA A 58 -13.75 7.19 -4.57
N PRO A 59 -14.24 8.19 -3.82
CA PRO A 59 -14.40 8.07 -2.37
C PRO A 59 -15.28 6.85 -2.04
N GLY A 60 -14.96 6.16 -0.95
CA GLY A 60 -15.61 4.90 -0.58
C GLY A 60 -15.14 3.68 -1.37
N THR A 61 -14.20 3.84 -2.32
CA THR A 61 -13.53 2.71 -2.97
C THR A 61 -12.92 1.80 -1.92
N ARG A 62 -13.27 0.52 -1.98
CA ARG A 62 -12.67 -0.51 -1.14
C ARG A 62 -11.31 -0.86 -1.71
N VAL A 63 -10.28 -0.64 -0.91
CA VAL A 63 -8.93 -1.11 -1.20
C VAL A 63 -8.55 -2.14 -0.15
N LYS A 64 -7.71 -3.09 -0.53
CA LYS A 64 -7.14 -4.02 0.44
C LYS A 64 -5.89 -3.41 1.03
N ARG A 65 -5.97 -3.08 2.30
CA ARG A 65 -4.85 -2.54 3.04
C ARG A 65 -3.96 -3.69 3.50
N SER A 66 -2.70 -3.72 3.05
CA SER A 66 -1.69 -4.61 3.61
C SER A 66 -1.03 -3.88 4.76
N LEU A 67 -1.53 -4.13 5.98
CA LEU A 67 -1.18 -3.44 7.21
C LEU A 67 0.31 -3.65 7.54
N ALA A 68 1.20 -2.83 6.97
CA ALA A 68 2.60 -2.53 7.32
C ALA A 68 3.59 -3.68 7.65
N ALA A 69 3.16 -4.93 7.80
CA ALA A 69 3.92 -6.01 8.42
C ALA A 69 4.75 -6.81 7.41
N LYS A 70 4.68 -6.45 6.12
CA LYS A 70 5.39 -7.13 5.04
C LYS A 70 6.04 -6.16 4.04
N TRP A 71 6.36 -4.93 4.44
CA TRP A 71 7.68 -4.43 4.06
C TRP A 71 8.63 -4.96 5.14
N GLU A 72 8.82 -6.28 5.13
CA GLU A 72 9.90 -6.89 5.88
C GLU A 72 11.14 -6.26 5.29
N SER A 73 11.67 -5.25 5.98
CA SER A 73 13.08 -4.95 5.94
C SER A 73 13.77 -6.31 5.84
N GLY A 74 14.36 -6.59 4.69
CA GLY A 74 15.60 -7.35 4.64
C GLY A 74 16.67 -6.54 5.38
N GLN A 75 16.42 -6.13 6.63
CA GLN A 75 17.47 -5.89 7.57
C GLN A 75 17.97 -7.29 7.83
N SER A 76 19.00 -7.66 7.06
CA SER A 76 19.76 -8.88 7.24
C SER A 76 19.88 -9.13 8.73
N PRO A 77 19.47 -10.30 9.26
CA PRO A 77 20.01 -10.70 10.53
C PRO A 77 21.51 -10.80 10.25
N THR A 78 22.29 -9.78 10.61
CA THR A 78 23.72 -9.96 10.78
C THR A 78 23.82 -11.10 11.79
N PRO A 79 24.31 -12.29 11.41
CA PRO A 79 24.66 -13.26 12.42
C PRO A 79 25.81 -12.62 13.19
N HIS A 80 25.53 -12.04 14.35
CA HIS A 80 26.56 -11.95 15.39
C HIS A 80 26.84 -13.39 15.78
N SER A 81 27.80 -14.02 15.11
CA SER A 81 28.54 -15.13 15.69
C SER A 81 29.38 -14.52 16.81
N ASP A 82 28.81 -14.54 18.01
CA ASP A 82 29.56 -14.44 19.26
C ASP A 82 30.27 -15.78 19.50
N GLY A 83 31.58 -15.73 19.76
CA GLY A 83 32.35 -16.80 20.40
C GLY A 83 32.97 -17.86 19.51
#